data_AF-A0A452VML8-F1
#
_entry.id   AF-A0A452VML8-F1
#
_cell.length_a   1.000
_cell.length_b   1.000
_cell.length_c   1.000
_cell.angle_alpha   90.00
_cell.angle_beta   90.00
_cell.angle_gamma   90.00
#
_symmetry.space_group_name_H-M   'P 1'
#
loop_
_entity.id
_entity.type
_entity.pdbx_description
1 polymer ?
#
loop_
_entity_poly.entity_id
_entity_poly.type
_entity_poly.pdbx_seq_one_letter_code
_entity_poly.pdbx_strand_id
1 'polypeptide(L)'
;LGPGIESRIGLPAQEATKIKWQHFFFIPRAVCRKHELMQYDLEMAAQDLASKKQQCEELATGTVRTFSLKGMTTKLFGQETPEQREARIKVLEEQITEGEQQLKSKNLEGREFVKNAWADIERFREQKNHDLKEALISYAVMQISMCKKGIQVWTNAKECFSKM
;
A
#
# COMPACT_ATOMS: atom_id res chain seq x y z
N LEU A 1 5.32 48.78 -7.18
CA LEU A 1 5.05 47.58 -8.01
C LEU A 1 4.87 46.40 -7.05
N GLY A 2 3.67 45.85 -6.99
CA GLY A 2 3.18 45.03 -5.87
C GLY A 2 3.72 43.58 -5.81
N PRO A 3 3.44 42.87 -4.69
CA PRO A 3 3.97 41.53 -4.34
C PRO A 3 3.59 40.37 -5.29
N GLY A 4 2.92 40.66 -6.42
CA GLY A 4 2.35 39.64 -7.33
C GLY A 4 3.30 39.08 -8.40
N ILE A 5 4.47 39.70 -8.63
CA ILE A 5 5.42 39.24 -9.67
C ILE A 5 6.51 38.34 -9.06
N GLU A 6 6.92 38.59 -7.81
CA GLU A 6 7.88 37.76 -7.07
C GLU A 6 7.32 36.38 -6.71
N SER A 7 6.01 36.27 -6.52
CA SER A 7 5.33 35.00 -6.22
C SER A 7 5.33 34.03 -7.42
N ARG A 8 5.18 34.50 -8.66
CA ARG A 8 4.99 33.60 -9.83
C ARG A 8 6.23 32.80 -10.24
N ILE A 9 7.44 33.24 -9.90
CA ILE A 9 8.69 32.57 -10.33
C ILE A 9 9.22 31.63 -9.23
N GLY A 10 8.98 31.94 -7.95
CA GLY A 10 9.39 31.09 -6.81
C GLY A 10 8.44 29.92 -6.51
N LEU A 11 7.14 30.08 -6.78
CA LEU A 11 6.15 29.01 -6.55
C LEU A 11 6.48 27.67 -7.23
N PRO A 12 6.81 27.61 -8.54
CA PRO A 12 7.00 26.32 -9.22
C PRO A 12 8.22 25.54 -8.69
N ALA A 13 9.32 26.21 -8.34
CA ALA A 13 10.50 25.56 -7.78
C ALA A 13 10.30 25.10 -6.32
N GLN A 14 9.55 25.88 -5.53
CA GLN A 14 9.18 25.51 -4.17
C GLN A 14 8.19 24.34 -4.13
N GLU A 15 7.22 24.31 -5.05
CA GLU A 15 6.27 23.20 -5.20
C GLU A 15 7.00 21.92 -5.68
N ALA A 16 7.94 22.03 -6.64
CA ALA A 16 8.75 20.90 -7.08
C ALA A 16 9.59 20.29 -5.95
N THR A 17 10.18 21.14 -5.10
CA THR A 17 10.94 20.71 -3.92
C THR A 17 10.02 19.98 -2.93
N LYS A 18 8.85 20.53 -2.65
CA LYS A 18 7.82 19.93 -1.78
C LYS A 18 7.31 18.59 -2.31
N ILE A 19 7.12 18.45 -3.62
CA ILE A 19 6.73 17.18 -4.27
C ILE A 19 7.83 16.13 -4.13
N LYS A 20 9.12 16.50 -4.32
CA LYS A 20 10.26 15.60 -4.09
C LYS A 20 10.30 15.11 -2.64
N TRP A 21 10.10 16.01 -1.67
CA TRP A 21 10.04 15.66 -0.25
C TRP A 21 8.87 14.75 0.10
N GLN A 22 7.67 15.01 -0.44
CA GLN A 22 6.53 14.12 -0.19
C GLN A 22 6.79 12.72 -0.76
N HIS A 23 7.27 12.60 -2.00
CA HIS A 23 7.60 11.28 -2.56
C HIS A 23 8.62 10.52 -1.71
N PHE A 24 9.64 11.21 -1.19
CA PHE A 24 10.68 10.63 -0.36
C PHE A 24 10.14 9.91 0.89
N PHE A 25 9.15 10.50 1.57
CA PHE A 25 8.60 9.93 2.80
C PHE A 25 7.41 8.99 2.57
N PHE A 26 6.60 9.23 1.53
CA PHE A 26 5.36 8.49 1.33
C PHE A 26 5.56 7.15 0.60
N ILE A 27 6.55 7.04 -0.30
CA ILE A 27 6.75 5.80 -1.09
C ILE A 27 7.05 4.59 -0.19
N PRO A 28 8.04 4.62 0.73
CA PRO A 28 8.35 3.46 1.57
C PRO A 28 7.17 3.04 2.43
N ARG A 29 6.42 4.00 2.97
CA ARG A 29 5.24 3.74 3.79
C ARG A 29 4.11 3.08 2.98
N ALA A 30 3.89 3.56 1.75
CA ALA A 30 2.88 2.97 0.85
C ALA A 30 3.24 1.54 0.46
N VAL A 31 4.53 1.26 0.21
CA VAL A 31 5.03 -0.09 -0.08
C VAL A 31 4.79 -1.02 1.11
N CYS A 32 5.16 -0.63 2.33
CA CYS A 32 4.91 -1.43 3.53
C CYS A 32 3.41 -1.69 3.73
N ARG A 33 2.58 -0.66 3.56
CA ARG A 33 1.13 -0.81 3.74
C ARG A 33 0.51 -1.77 2.74
N LYS A 34 0.96 -1.73 1.49
CA LYS A 34 0.51 -2.66 0.46
C LYS A 34 0.96 -4.10 0.78
N HIS A 35 2.19 -4.29 1.26
CA HIS A 35 2.68 -5.59 1.71
C HIS A 35 1.80 -6.16 2.84
N GLU A 36 1.48 -5.37 3.86
CA GLU A 36 0.62 -5.77 4.98
C GLU A 36 -0.76 -6.25 4.49
N LEU A 37 -1.38 -5.51 3.56
CA LEU A 37 -2.69 -5.89 3.01
C LEU A 37 -2.62 -7.20 2.21
N MET A 38 -1.59 -7.37 1.38
CA MET A 38 -1.41 -8.60 0.61
C MET A 38 -1.16 -9.81 1.52
N GLN A 39 -0.39 -9.63 2.59
CA GLN A 39 -0.13 -10.65 3.58
C GLN A 39 -1.41 -11.03 4.34
N TYR A 40 -2.21 -10.05 4.75
CA TYR A 40 -3.51 -10.29 5.37
C TYR A 40 -4.44 -11.10 4.46
N ASP A 41 -4.57 -10.72 3.18
CA ASP A 41 -5.41 -11.45 2.24
C ASP A 41 -4.94 -12.90 2.03
N LEU A 42 -3.64 -13.14 2.07
CA LEU A 42 -3.04 -14.47 1.96
C LEU A 42 -3.33 -15.32 3.19
N GLU A 43 -3.21 -14.74 4.39
CA GLU A 43 -3.51 -15.41 5.66
C GLU A 43 -5.01 -15.74 5.76
N MET A 44 -5.89 -14.84 5.33
CA MET A 44 -7.33 -15.09 5.26
C MET A 44 -7.68 -16.22 4.30
N ALA A 45 -7.06 -16.25 3.12
CA ALA A 45 -7.25 -17.35 2.15
C ALA A 45 -6.72 -18.68 2.68
N ALA A 46 -5.57 -18.68 3.38
CA ALA A 46 -5.01 -19.88 4.00
C ALA A 46 -5.92 -20.42 5.11
N GLN A 47 -6.48 -19.54 5.93
CA GLN A 47 -7.41 -19.92 7.00
C GLN A 47 -8.73 -20.48 6.45
N ASP A 48 -9.30 -19.86 5.40
CA ASP A 48 -10.50 -20.38 4.73
C ASP A 48 -10.26 -21.78 4.15
N LEU A 49 -9.14 -21.98 3.45
CA LEU A 49 -8.75 -23.28 2.91
C LEU A 49 -8.58 -24.33 4.02
N ALA A 50 -7.93 -23.98 5.13
CA ALA A 50 -7.79 -24.87 6.27
C ALA A 50 -9.15 -25.29 6.85
N SER A 51 -10.08 -24.34 6.96
CA SER A 51 -11.44 -24.61 7.45
C SER A 51 -12.23 -25.53 6.52
N LYS A 52 -12.11 -25.35 5.19
CA LYS A 52 -12.75 -26.22 4.19
C LYS A 52 -12.18 -27.64 4.22
N LYS A 53 -10.86 -27.78 4.32
CA LYS A 53 -10.19 -29.08 4.49
C LYS A 53 -10.68 -29.81 5.74
N GLN A 54 -10.77 -29.09 6.86
CA GLN A 54 -11.31 -29.65 8.10
C GLN A 54 -12.77 -30.10 7.94
N GLN A 55 -13.63 -29.27 7.34
CA GLN A 55 -15.04 -29.63 7.10
C GLN A 55 -15.16 -30.87 6.20
N CYS A 56 -14.32 -30.98 5.18
CA CYS A 56 -14.29 -32.13 4.28
C CYS A 56 -13.87 -33.41 5.04
N GLU A 57 -12.87 -33.33 5.91
CA GLU A 57 -12.41 -34.47 6.73
C GLU A 57 -13.46 -34.91 7.76
N GLU A 58 -14.14 -33.96 8.42
CA GLU A 58 -15.26 -34.24 9.34
C GLU A 58 -16.42 -34.94 8.61
N LEU A 59 -16.75 -34.46 7.40
CA LEU A 59 -17.76 -35.09 6.55
C LEU A 59 -17.30 -36.42 5.97
N ALA A 60 -16.02 -36.67 5.72
CA ALA A 60 -15.55 -37.97 5.25
C ALA A 60 -15.54 -39.02 6.37
N THR A 61 -15.05 -38.65 7.55
CA THR A 61 -14.90 -39.56 8.70
C THR A 61 -16.19 -39.77 9.51
N GLY A 62 -17.20 -38.92 9.31
CA GLY A 62 -18.48 -38.99 10.02
C GLY A 62 -18.37 -38.61 11.50
N THR A 63 -17.19 -38.14 11.94
CA THR A 63 -16.93 -37.72 13.31
C THR A 63 -17.10 -36.21 13.38
N VAL A 64 -18.32 -35.75 13.69
CA VAL A 64 -18.54 -34.34 14.04
C VAL A 64 -17.91 -34.11 15.42
N ARG A 65 -16.65 -33.67 15.45
CA ARG A 65 -15.91 -33.40 16.71
C ARG A 65 -16.32 -32.12 17.43
N THR A 66 -17.49 -31.56 17.12
CA THR A 66 -18.04 -30.44 17.87
C THR A 66 -19.44 -30.81 18.35
N PHE A 67 -19.61 -30.80 19.68
CA PHE A 67 -20.90 -30.69 20.36
C PHE A 67 -21.57 -29.38 19.92
N SER A 68 -22.13 -29.38 18.71
CA SER A 68 -22.80 -28.24 18.09
C SER A 68 -24.28 -28.57 17.94
N LEU A 69 -25.10 -27.53 17.96
CA LEU A 69 -26.57 -27.52 17.81
C LEU A 69 -27.10 -28.38 16.62
N LYS A 70 -26.23 -28.78 15.67
CA LYS A 70 -26.50 -29.80 14.64
C LYS A 70 -26.91 -31.18 15.19
N GLY A 71 -26.56 -31.51 16.43
CA GLY A 71 -27.04 -32.71 17.12
C GLY A 71 -28.56 -32.71 17.37
N MET A 72 -29.18 -31.53 17.54
CA MET A 72 -30.64 -31.39 17.66
C MET A 72 -31.34 -31.45 16.31
N THR A 73 -30.77 -30.89 15.24
CA THR A 73 -31.38 -30.92 13.91
C THR A 73 -31.39 -32.32 13.29
N THR A 74 -30.40 -33.16 13.61
CA THR A 74 -30.37 -34.57 13.15
C THR A 74 -31.52 -35.40 13.73
N LYS A 75 -32.00 -35.07 14.93
CA LYS A 75 -33.20 -35.67 15.53
C LYS A 75 -34.52 -35.05 15.01
N LEU A 76 -34.47 -33.86 14.42
CA LEU A 76 -35.64 -33.10 13.95
C LEU A 76 -35.89 -33.22 12.42
N PHE A 77 -34.87 -33.50 11.62
CA PHE A 77 -34.95 -33.51 10.15
C PHE A 77 -34.50 -34.81 9.47
N GLY A 78 -34.13 -35.84 10.26
CA GLY A 78 -33.61 -37.11 9.75
C GLY A 78 -32.11 -37.06 9.42
N GLN A 79 -31.47 -38.24 9.37
CA GLN A 79 -30.09 -38.35 8.91
C GLN A 79 -30.01 -37.95 7.44
N GLU A 80 -29.03 -37.11 7.12
CA GLU A 80 -28.67 -36.79 5.74
C GLU A 80 -28.38 -38.09 4.96
N THR A 81 -28.92 -38.21 3.76
CA THR A 81 -28.72 -39.41 2.92
C THR A 81 -27.24 -39.54 2.53
N PRO A 82 -26.72 -40.77 2.37
CA PRO A 82 -25.35 -40.99 1.90
C PRO A 82 -25.02 -40.21 0.63
N GLU A 83 -25.97 -40.11 -0.30
CA GLU A 83 -25.84 -39.43 -1.58
C GLU A 83 -25.70 -37.91 -1.41
N GLN A 84 -26.46 -37.29 -0.49
CA GLN A 84 -26.34 -35.86 -0.18
C GLN A 84 -25.01 -35.52 0.49
N ARG A 85 -24.54 -36.39 1.40
CA ARG A 85 -23.23 -36.25 2.04
C ARG A 85 -22.09 -36.34 1.03
N GLU A 86 -22.15 -37.32 0.12
CA GLU A 86 -21.15 -37.47 -0.95
C GLU A 86 -21.15 -36.27 -1.90
N ALA A 87 -22.32 -35.74 -2.26
CA ALA A 87 -22.43 -34.52 -3.08
C ALA A 87 -21.79 -33.30 -2.38
N ARG A 88 -21.99 -33.13 -1.07
CA ARG A 88 -21.34 -32.05 -0.29
C ARG A 88 -19.82 -32.20 -0.22
N ILE A 89 -19.32 -33.43 -0.09
CA ILE A 89 -17.89 -33.72 -0.11
C ILE A 89 -17.28 -33.30 -1.45
N LYS A 90 -17.89 -33.70 -2.57
CA LYS A 90 -17.40 -33.31 -3.91
C LYS A 90 -17.32 -31.80 -4.11
N VAL A 91 -18.35 -31.07 -3.67
CA VAL A 91 -18.35 -29.59 -3.72
C VAL A 91 -17.23 -29.01 -2.85
N LEU A 92 -16.99 -29.55 -1.66
CA LEU A 92 -15.88 -29.10 -0.81
C LEU A 92 -14.51 -29.42 -1.42
N GLU A 93 -14.34 -30.58 -2.06
CA GLU A 93 -13.10 -30.96 -2.75
C GLU A 93 -12.79 -30.01 -3.93
N GLU A 94 -13.81 -29.63 -4.71
CA GLU A 94 -13.67 -28.62 -5.76
C GLU A 94 -13.26 -27.25 -5.17
N GLN A 95 -13.93 -26.80 -4.10
CA GLN A 95 -13.59 -25.54 -3.42
C GLN A 95 -12.20 -25.55 -2.77
N ILE A 96 -11.74 -26.70 -2.28
CA ILE A 96 -10.39 -26.89 -1.74
C ILE A 96 -9.37 -26.75 -2.88
N THR A 97 -9.63 -27.38 -4.01
CA THR A 97 -8.75 -27.32 -5.19
C THR A 97 -8.63 -25.88 -5.71
N GLU A 98 -9.75 -25.18 -5.83
CA GLU A 98 -9.78 -23.77 -6.20
C GLU A 98 -9.02 -22.90 -5.17
N GLY A 99 -9.27 -23.12 -3.88
CA GLY A 99 -8.59 -22.41 -2.79
C GLY A 99 -7.08 -22.64 -2.77
N GLU A 100 -6.60 -23.85 -3.08
CA GLU A 100 -5.18 -24.15 -3.22
C GLU A 100 -4.55 -23.40 -4.41
N GLN A 101 -5.25 -23.33 -5.54
CA GLN A 101 -4.80 -22.57 -6.70
C GLN A 101 -4.76 -21.06 -6.40
N GLN A 102 -5.79 -20.54 -5.72
CA GLN A 102 -5.83 -19.15 -5.28
C GLN A 102 -4.68 -18.82 -4.33
N LEU A 103 -4.38 -19.70 -3.37
CA LEU A 103 -3.28 -19.52 -2.42
C LEU A 103 -1.92 -19.54 -3.14
N LYS A 104 -1.74 -20.40 -4.15
CA LYS A 104 -0.54 -20.40 -4.99
C LYS A 104 -0.39 -19.08 -5.77
N SER A 105 -1.48 -18.56 -6.35
CA SER A 105 -1.48 -17.28 -7.06
C SER A 105 -1.10 -16.12 -6.14
N LYS A 106 -1.79 -15.97 -4.99
CA LYS A 106 -1.50 -14.91 -4.02
C LYS A 106 -0.06 -14.97 -3.50
N ASN A 107 0.47 -16.17 -3.27
CA ASN A 107 1.87 -16.35 -2.89
C ASN A 107 2.84 -15.88 -3.97
N LEU A 108 2.55 -16.19 -5.24
CA LEU A 108 3.38 -15.74 -6.36
C LEU A 108 3.35 -14.23 -6.49
N GLU A 109 2.16 -13.64 -6.51
CA GLU A 109 1.94 -12.19 -6.57
C GLU A 109 2.65 -11.47 -5.41
N GLY A 110 2.58 -12.02 -4.19
CA GLY A 110 3.29 -11.47 -3.03
C GLY A 110 4.81 -11.46 -3.20
N ARG A 111 5.39 -12.56 -3.70
CA ARG A 111 6.84 -12.64 -3.97
C ARG A 111 7.28 -11.67 -5.06
N GLU A 112 6.51 -11.57 -6.15
CA GLU A 112 6.78 -10.62 -7.23
C GLU A 112 6.69 -9.17 -6.75
N PHE A 113 5.67 -8.88 -5.93
CA PHE A 113 5.52 -7.57 -5.31
C PHE A 113 6.74 -7.21 -4.46
N VAL A 114 7.17 -8.10 -3.56
CA VAL A 114 8.36 -7.87 -2.70
C VAL A 114 9.61 -7.67 -3.56
N LYS A 115 9.82 -8.50 -4.58
CA LYS A 115 10.97 -8.38 -5.49
C LYS A 115 11.00 -7.02 -6.18
N ASN A 116 9.87 -6.57 -6.71
CA ASN A 116 9.77 -5.28 -7.41
C ASN A 116 9.92 -4.11 -6.43
N ALA A 117 9.22 -4.17 -5.31
CA ALA A 117 9.31 -3.18 -4.23
C ALA A 117 10.76 -3.03 -3.71
N TRP A 118 11.49 -4.13 -3.60
CA TRP A 118 12.89 -4.09 -3.19
C TRP A 118 13.78 -3.35 -4.19
N ALA A 119 13.58 -3.59 -5.49
CA ALA A 119 14.30 -2.86 -6.53
C ALA A 119 14.00 -1.34 -6.48
N ASP A 120 12.75 -0.96 -6.22
CA ASP A 120 12.35 0.44 -6.08
C ASP A 120 12.95 1.07 -4.81
N ILE A 121 12.95 0.35 -3.68
CA ILE A 121 13.57 0.81 -2.43
C ILE A 121 15.08 1.00 -2.60
N GLU A 122 15.76 0.09 -3.32
CA GLU A 122 17.20 0.20 -3.55
C GLU A 122 17.53 1.41 -4.43
N ARG A 123 16.80 1.59 -5.55
CA ARG A 123 16.93 2.79 -6.39
C ARG A 123 16.69 4.06 -5.60
N PHE A 124 15.65 4.07 -4.77
CA PHE A 124 15.38 5.17 -3.87
C PHE A 124 16.57 5.41 -2.95
N ARG A 125 17.11 4.38 -2.30
CA ARG A 125 18.24 4.48 -1.37
C ARG A 125 19.47 5.11 -2.02
N GLU A 126 19.78 4.75 -3.26
CA GLU A 126 20.91 5.29 -4.04
C GLU A 126 20.69 6.76 -4.43
N GLN A 127 19.47 7.13 -4.86
CA GLN A 127 19.17 8.48 -5.37
C GLN A 127 18.87 9.50 -4.26
N LYS A 128 18.35 9.05 -3.12
CA LYS A 128 17.82 9.90 -2.03
C LYS A 128 18.73 11.06 -1.63
N ASN A 129 20.03 10.80 -1.51
CA ASN A 129 21.01 11.78 -1.05
C ASN A 129 21.33 12.82 -2.13
N HIS A 130 21.38 12.38 -3.39
CA HIS A 130 21.59 13.26 -4.53
C HIS A 130 20.39 14.19 -4.69
N ASP A 131 19.19 13.64 -4.71
CA ASP A 131 17.96 14.40 -4.91
C ASP A 131 17.71 15.38 -3.77
N LEU A 132 18.04 14.98 -2.54
CA LEU A 132 17.98 15.86 -1.38
C LEU A 132 18.95 17.03 -1.50
N LYS A 133 20.21 16.75 -1.87
CA LYS A 133 21.22 17.80 -2.07
C LYS A 133 20.78 18.77 -3.17
N GLU A 134 20.32 18.27 -4.31
CA GLU A 134 19.86 19.09 -5.42
C GLU A 134 18.66 19.96 -5.03
N ALA A 135 17.70 19.40 -4.27
CA ALA A 135 16.56 20.13 -3.75
C ALA A 135 16.97 21.25 -2.79
N LEU A 136 17.89 20.99 -1.86
CA LEU A 136 18.40 21.99 -0.93
C LEU A 136 19.21 23.09 -1.62
N ILE A 137 20.05 22.73 -2.59
CA ILE A 137 20.83 23.70 -3.38
C ILE A 137 19.87 24.59 -4.18
N SER A 138 18.90 24.00 -4.86
CA SER A 138 17.90 24.74 -5.65
C SER A 138 17.10 25.70 -4.77
N TYR A 139 16.71 25.25 -3.57
CA TYR A 139 16.04 26.09 -2.59
C TYR A 139 16.92 27.26 -2.13
N ALA A 140 18.18 27.01 -1.78
CA ALA A 140 19.11 28.05 -1.35
C ALA A 140 19.35 29.09 -2.46
N VAL A 141 19.56 28.65 -3.70
CA VAL A 141 19.73 29.55 -4.86
C VAL A 141 18.49 30.42 -5.06
N MET A 142 17.29 29.84 -4.96
CA MET A 142 16.04 30.57 -5.05
C MET A 142 15.92 31.62 -3.94
N GLN A 143 16.18 31.25 -2.68
CA GLN A 143 16.12 32.18 -1.55
C GLN A 143 17.11 33.34 -1.71
N ILE A 144 18.35 33.05 -2.10
CA ILE A 144 19.36 34.08 -2.39
C ILE A 144 18.86 35.02 -3.50
N SER A 145 18.29 34.48 -4.58
CA SER A 145 17.75 35.31 -5.66
C SER A 145 16.62 36.23 -5.19
N MET A 146 15.73 35.74 -4.32
CA MET A 146 14.64 36.53 -3.78
C MET A 146 15.17 37.65 -2.87
N CYS A 147 16.12 37.35 -1.98
CA CYS A 147 16.77 38.35 -1.14
C CYS A 147 17.47 39.43 -1.98
N LYS A 148 18.19 39.05 -3.03
CA LYS A 148 18.85 40.01 -3.94
C LYS A 148 17.85 40.97 -4.61
N LYS A 149 16.73 40.43 -5.10
CA LYS A 149 15.65 41.25 -5.69
C LYS A 149 15.04 42.19 -4.66
N GLY A 150 14.76 41.69 -3.45
CA GLY A 150 14.27 42.52 -2.34
C GLY A 150 15.22 43.66 -1.98
N ILE A 151 16.52 43.38 -1.85
CA ILE A 151 17.55 44.41 -1.61
C ILE A 151 17.56 45.45 -2.72
N GLN A 152 17.48 45.04 -3.99
CA GLN A 152 17.44 45.95 -5.12
C GLN A 152 16.21 46.87 -5.07
N VAL A 153 15.03 46.33 -4.74
CA VAL A 153 13.80 47.12 -4.58
C VAL A 153 13.95 48.16 -3.45
N TRP A 154 14.49 47.76 -2.30
CA TRP A 154 14.72 48.68 -1.17
C TRP A 154 15.78 49.75 -1.48
N THR A 155 16.83 49.38 -2.22
CA THR A 155 17.87 50.33 -2.66
C THR A 155 17.28 51.37 -3.59
N ASN A 156 16.50 50.94 -4.58
CA ASN A 156 15.80 51.85 -5.50
C ASN A 156 14.83 52.78 -4.76
N ALA A 157 14.08 52.27 -3.78
CA ALA A 157 13.18 53.08 -2.97
C ALA A 157 13.96 54.16 -2.18
N LYS A 158 15.05 53.77 -1.51
CA LYS A 158 15.92 54.70 -0.76
C LYS A 158 16.48 55.80 -1.65
N GLU A 159 16.95 55.46 -2.85
CA GLU A 159 17.47 56.44 -3.80
C GLU A 159 16.39 57.42 -4.28
N CYS A 160 15.17 56.94 -4.52
CA CYS A 160 14.04 57.82 -4.86
C CYS A 160 13.74 58.82 -3.74
N PHE A 161 13.76 58.39 -2.48
CA PHE A 161 13.57 59.29 -1.33
C PHE A 161 14.72 60.27 -1.12
N SER A 162 15.95 59.88 -1.49
CA SER A 162 17.13 60.75 -1.33
C SER A 162 17.22 61.83 -2.42
N LYS A 163 16.44 61.70 -3.50
CA LYS A 163 16.38 62.63 -4.64
C LYS A 163 15.16 63.56 -4.59
N MET A 164 14.28 63.39 -3.60
CA MET A 164 13.20 64.32 -3.26
C MET A 164 13.68 65.26 -2.16
#